data_AF-A0A973RFC3-F1
#
_entry.id   AF-A0A973RFC3-F1
#
_cell.length_a   1.000
_cell.length_b   1.000
_cell.length_c   1.000
_cell.angle_alpha   90.00
_cell.angle_beta   90.00
_cell.angle_gamma   90.00
#
_symmetry.space_group_name_H-M   'P 1'
#
loop_
_entity.id
_entity.type
_entity.pdbx_description
1 polymer ?
#
loop_
_entity_poly.entity_id
_entity_poly.type
_entity_poly.pdbx_seq_one_letter_code
_entity_poly.pdbx_strand_id
1 'polypeptide(L)'
;RIDFEDGYGVRPYEEEDGHAARAAGAVAELRAAGTLPRRWGLRVKSFADGDPRRSVRTLETFLNGVTERAGELPPGFVVTFPKILMEEYLFQFAGVLDRLEQRLGLAGLRFEMQVEAPQTLGFLRAELPGALGGRLAAAHFGVFDYTAAIGLPPHEQRLDHPACDHARHLMQTAFAGTGVELSDGSLAAAPASDRAEDVLALWRRHAGLVRHSLAHGFHQGWDMHPAHLVSRFATVHAFHLAHYDAYRERVRAWEERREAGGGVMDEPATVKTLSAALRRADAAL
;
A
#
# COMPACT_ATOMS: atom_id res chain seq x y z
N ARG A 1 1.41 -2.24 8.55
CA ARG A 1 0.50 -3.41 8.74
C ARG A 1 1.14 -4.32 9.76
N ILE A 2 0.36 -5.05 10.55
CA ILE A 2 0.89 -6.11 11.44
C ILE A 2 1.11 -7.34 10.56
N ASP A 3 2.34 -7.80 10.45
CA ASP A 3 2.68 -8.86 9.50
C ASP A 3 2.50 -10.26 10.10
N PHE A 4 1.71 -11.11 9.44
CA PHE A 4 1.61 -12.55 9.73
C PHE A 4 2.13 -13.39 8.56
N GLU A 5 2.76 -12.79 7.56
CA GLU A 5 3.27 -13.48 6.39
C GLU A 5 4.81 -13.61 6.43
N ASP A 6 5.56 -13.12 5.45
CA ASP A 6 6.98 -13.42 5.27
C ASP A 6 7.84 -12.87 6.41
N GLY A 7 7.57 -11.64 6.87
CA GLY A 7 8.30 -11.01 7.97
C GLY A 7 8.05 -11.70 9.32
N TYR A 8 6.96 -12.46 9.43
CA TYR A 8 6.62 -13.24 10.61
C TYR A 8 7.18 -14.68 10.54
N GLY A 9 7.18 -15.25 9.34
CA GLY A 9 7.58 -16.62 9.06
C GLY A 9 6.52 -17.66 9.45
N VAL A 10 6.95 -18.90 9.60
CA VAL A 10 6.08 -20.04 9.95
C VAL A 10 6.16 -20.32 11.45
N ARG A 11 5.00 -20.43 12.10
CA ARG A 11 4.83 -20.83 13.51
C ARG A 11 3.78 -21.95 13.66
N PRO A 12 3.72 -22.67 14.79
CA PRO A 12 2.57 -23.49 15.13
C PRO A 12 1.27 -22.66 15.20
N TYR A 13 0.12 -23.31 14.98
CA TYR A 13 -1.18 -22.63 14.99
C TYR A 13 -1.47 -21.89 16.29
N GLU A 14 -1.28 -22.56 17.43
CA GLU A 14 -1.59 -21.99 18.75
C GLU A 14 -0.72 -20.76 19.06
N GLU A 15 0.54 -20.77 18.62
CA GLU A 15 1.43 -19.62 18.76
C GLU A 15 0.93 -18.44 17.90
N GLU A 16 0.57 -18.70 16.63
CA GLU A 16 0.03 -17.67 15.74
C GLU A 16 -1.29 -17.08 16.25
N ASP A 17 -2.21 -17.93 16.73
CA ASP A 17 -3.47 -17.47 17.34
C ASP A 17 -3.22 -16.58 18.56
N GLY A 18 -2.27 -16.98 19.42
CA GLY A 18 -1.84 -16.18 20.55
C GLY A 18 -1.26 -14.83 20.12
N HIS A 19 -0.53 -14.79 19.01
CA HIS A 19 0.05 -13.56 18.46
C HIS A 19 -1.02 -12.67 17.83
N ALA A 20 -2.01 -13.24 17.14
CA ALA A 20 -3.17 -12.53 16.62
C ALA A 20 -4.00 -11.89 17.75
N ALA A 21 -4.24 -12.63 18.83
CA ALA A 21 -4.93 -12.11 20.02
C ALA A 21 -4.15 -10.97 20.71
N ARG A 22 -2.82 -11.09 20.82
CA ARG A 22 -1.98 -10.00 21.38
C ARG A 22 -1.95 -8.78 20.48
N ALA A 23 -1.86 -8.97 19.17
CA ALA A 23 -1.93 -7.88 18.18
C ALA A 23 -3.26 -7.13 18.27
N ALA A 24 -4.37 -7.84 18.45
CA ALA A 24 -5.68 -7.25 18.68
C ALA A 24 -5.74 -6.41 19.98
N GLY A 25 -5.13 -6.91 21.07
CA GLY A 25 -4.96 -6.17 22.32
C GLY A 25 -4.20 -4.84 22.13
N ALA A 26 -3.04 -4.89 21.46
CA ALA A 26 -2.24 -3.70 21.18
C ALA A 26 -2.99 -2.66 20.33
N VAL A 27 -3.82 -3.10 19.37
CA VAL A 27 -4.67 -2.19 18.58
C VAL A 27 -5.73 -1.51 19.45
N ALA A 28 -6.37 -2.26 20.35
CA ALA A 28 -7.35 -1.68 21.27
C ALA A 28 -6.70 -0.65 22.21
N GLU A 29 -5.48 -0.90 22.68
CA GLU A 29 -4.69 0.06 23.47
C GLU A 29 -4.38 1.33 22.68
N LEU A 30 -3.90 1.20 21.43
CA LEU A 30 -3.66 2.35 20.55
C LEU A 30 -4.94 3.15 20.27
N ARG A 31 -6.09 2.47 20.13
CA ARG A 31 -7.40 3.12 19.96
C ARG A 31 -7.77 3.91 21.22
N ALA A 32 -7.65 3.30 22.39
CA ALA A 32 -7.96 3.93 23.67
C ALA A 32 -7.05 5.15 23.95
N ALA A 33 -5.78 5.06 23.54
CA ALA A 33 -4.82 6.17 23.64
C ALA A 33 -5.01 7.27 22.58
N GLY A 34 -5.87 7.06 21.58
CA GLY A 34 -6.05 8.01 20.47
C GLY A 34 -4.86 8.07 19.50
N THR A 35 -3.99 7.06 19.51
CA THR A 35 -2.75 7.01 18.70
C THR A 35 -2.82 5.98 17.58
N LEU A 36 -3.98 5.36 17.34
CA LEU A 36 -4.18 4.42 16.25
C LEU A 36 -3.97 5.11 14.88
N PRO A 37 -3.14 4.55 13.98
CA PRO A 37 -2.92 5.15 12.66
C PRO A 37 -4.22 5.25 11.85
N ARG A 38 -4.32 6.29 11.00
CA ARG A 38 -5.47 6.51 10.10
C ARG A 38 -5.83 5.27 9.27
N ARG A 39 -4.83 4.49 8.84
CA ARG A 39 -4.99 3.24 8.11
C ARG A 39 -4.17 2.16 8.79
N TRP A 40 -4.82 1.10 9.23
CA TRP A 40 -4.21 0.05 10.03
C TRP A 40 -4.83 -1.31 9.65
N GLY A 41 -4.24 -2.38 10.17
CA GLY A 41 -4.67 -3.75 9.91
C GLY A 41 -3.48 -4.69 9.76
N LEU A 42 -3.75 -5.92 9.35
CA LEU A 42 -2.75 -6.97 9.22
C LEU A 42 -2.53 -7.41 7.77
N ARG A 43 -1.37 -8.01 7.53
CA ARG A 43 -1.12 -8.85 6.36
C ARG A 43 -1.29 -10.30 6.77
N VAL A 44 -2.22 -11.01 6.13
CA VAL A 44 -2.49 -12.44 6.38
C VAL A 44 -1.58 -13.32 5.54
N LYS A 45 -1.53 -14.62 5.83
CA LYS A 45 -0.89 -15.60 4.94
C LYS A 45 -1.62 -15.78 3.63
N SER A 46 -0.91 -16.24 2.60
CA SER A 46 -1.49 -16.46 1.30
C SER A 46 -2.33 -17.73 1.25
N PHE A 47 -3.27 -17.78 0.31
CA PHE A 47 -3.91 -19.04 -0.08
C PHE A 47 -2.97 -19.93 -0.90
N ALA A 48 -1.96 -19.34 -1.56
CA ALA A 48 -0.95 -20.06 -2.31
C ALA A 48 -0.07 -20.96 -1.42
N ASP A 49 -0.02 -20.71 -0.11
CA ASP A 49 0.77 -21.47 0.85
C ASP A 49 0.22 -22.89 1.10
N GLY A 50 -0.95 -23.23 0.52
CA GLY A 50 -1.61 -24.53 0.66
C GLY A 50 -2.47 -24.68 1.92
N ASP A 51 -2.58 -23.64 2.73
CA ASP A 51 -3.39 -23.61 3.96
C ASP A 51 -4.21 -22.32 4.11
N PRO A 52 -5.26 -22.14 3.29
CA PRO A 52 -6.14 -20.97 3.38
C PRO A 52 -6.86 -20.87 4.73
N ARG A 53 -7.06 -22.00 5.43
CA ARG A 53 -7.74 -22.02 6.73
C ARG A 53 -6.96 -21.23 7.78
N ARG A 54 -5.63 -21.32 7.76
CA ARG A 54 -4.78 -20.53 8.66
C ARG A 54 -4.93 -19.02 8.44
N SER A 55 -4.91 -18.58 7.18
CA SER A 55 -5.12 -17.17 6.82
C SER A 55 -6.46 -16.63 7.35
N VAL A 56 -7.54 -17.39 7.12
CA VAL A 56 -8.89 -17.06 7.61
C VAL A 56 -8.93 -17.03 9.14
N ARG A 57 -8.37 -18.04 9.81
CA ARG A 57 -8.34 -18.15 11.27
C ARG A 57 -7.61 -16.97 11.92
N THR A 58 -6.45 -16.58 11.39
CA THR A 58 -5.68 -15.43 11.90
C THR A 58 -6.46 -14.13 11.77
N LEU A 59 -7.12 -13.90 10.63
CA LEU A 59 -7.97 -12.73 10.41
C LEU A 59 -9.18 -12.72 11.35
N GLU A 60 -9.86 -13.86 11.49
CA GLU A 60 -11.00 -14.03 12.39
C GLU A 60 -10.61 -13.75 13.85
N THR A 61 -9.57 -14.41 14.35
CA THR A 61 -9.08 -14.25 15.73
C THR A 61 -8.73 -12.80 16.01
N PHE A 62 -8.05 -12.14 15.08
CA PHE A 62 -7.69 -10.73 15.21
C PHE A 62 -8.91 -9.81 15.24
N LEU A 63 -9.85 -9.97 14.28
CA LEU A 63 -11.05 -9.13 14.21
C LEU A 63 -11.91 -9.28 15.46
N ASN A 64 -12.18 -10.51 15.88
CA ASN A 64 -12.93 -10.79 17.13
C ASN A 64 -12.24 -10.13 18.33
N GLY A 65 -10.92 -10.33 18.44
CA GLY A 65 -10.16 -9.78 19.56
C GLY A 65 -10.19 -8.25 19.63
N VAL A 66 -10.20 -7.56 18.48
CA VAL A 66 -10.31 -6.09 18.42
C VAL A 66 -11.73 -5.67 18.79
N THR A 67 -12.75 -6.27 18.18
CA THR A 67 -14.14 -5.87 18.39
C THR A 67 -14.61 -6.13 19.82
N GLU A 68 -14.19 -7.24 20.44
CA GLU A 68 -14.49 -7.54 21.84
C GLU A 68 -13.90 -6.49 22.80
N ARG A 69 -12.69 -5.98 22.51
CA ARG A 69 -11.98 -5.04 23.38
C ARG A 69 -12.37 -3.58 23.14
N ALA A 70 -12.60 -3.21 21.89
CA ALA A 70 -12.94 -1.85 21.49
C ALA A 70 -14.46 -1.59 21.42
N GLY A 71 -15.29 -2.64 21.48
CA GLY A 71 -16.75 -2.57 21.34
C GLY A 71 -17.24 -2.41 19.89
N GLU A 72 -16.35 -2.04 18.98
CA GLU A 72 -16.57 -1.88 17.55
C GLU A 72 -15.28 -2.20 16.80
N LEU A 73 -15.32 -2.31 15.46
CA LEU A 73 -14.11 -2.27 14.65
C LEU A 73 -13.73 -0.80 14.40
N PRO A 74 -12.59 -0.30 14.92
CA PRO A 74 -12.21 1.09 14.69
C PRO A 74 -12.07 1.41 13.18
N PRO A 75 -12.39 2.63 12.75
CA PRO A 75 -12.30 3.00 11.34
C PRO A 75 -10.85 2.88 10.82
N GLY A 76 -10.71 2.70 9.51
CA GLY A 76 -9.41 2.60 8.86
C GLY A 76 -8.78 1.20 8.81
N PHE A 77 -9.51 0.17 9.29
CA PHE A 77 -9.09 -1.22 9.12
C PHE A 77 -9.08 -1.63 7.65
N VAL A 78 -8.01 -2.31 7.24
CA VAL A 78 -7.89 -2.97 5.93
C VAL A 78 -6.93 -4.15 6.06
N VAL A 79 -7.26 -5.28 5.40
CA VAL A 79 -6.41 -6.47 5.41
C VAL A 79 -5.58 -6.54 4.12
N THR A 80 -4.28 -6.84 4.24
CA THR A 80 -3.41 -7.07 3.08
C THR A 80 -3.41 -8.56 2.74
N PHE A 81 -3.69 -8.90 1.47
CA PHE A 81 -3.77 -10.27 0.95
C PHE A 81 -2.63 -10.54 -0.06
N PRO A 82 -1.64 -11.40 0.30
CA PRO A 82 -0.44 -11.64 -0.50
C PRO A 82 -0.55 -12.80 -1.50
N LYS A 83 0.45 -12.87 -2.39
CA LYS A 83 0.78 -13.98 -3.31
C LYS A 83 -0.43 -14.48 -4.10
N ILE A 84 -1.10 -13.56 -4.78
CA ILE A 84 -2.33 -13.84 -5.55
C ILE A 84 -1.97 -14.39 -6.92
N LEU A 85 -2.01 -15.72 -7.06
CA LEU A 85 -1.61 -16.41 -8.30
C LEU A 85 -2.71 -16.48 -9.35
N MET A 86 -3.97 -16.35 -8.95
CA MET A 86 -5.14 -16.47 -9.83
C MET A 86 -6.25 -15.52 -9.38
N GLU A 87 -7.09 -15.08 -10.32
CA GLU A 87 -8.15 -14.12 -10.04
C GLU A 87 -9.17 -14.68 -9.02
N GLU A 88 -9.41 -15.98 -9.06
CA GLU A 88 -10.32 -16.69 -8.16
C GLU A 88 -9.96 -16.52 -6.68
N TYR A 89 -8.68 -16.32 -6.35
CA TYR A 89 -8.26 -16.05 -4.97
C TYR A 89 -8.87 -14.74 -4.45
N LEU A 90 -9.02 -13.72 -5.31
CA LEU A 90 -9.63 -12.45 -4.94
C LEU A 90 -11.11 -12.63 -4.61
N PHE A 91 -11.85 -13.39 -5.42
CA PHE A 91 -13.26 -13.68 -5.18
C PHE A 91 -13.47 -14.56 -3.96
N GLN A 92 -12.61 -15.56 -3.75
CA GLN A 92 -12.63 -16.39 -2.56
C GLN A 92 -12.37 -15.55 -1.31
N PHE A 93 -11.38 -14.66 -1.34
CA PHE A 93 -11.07 -13.79 -0.22
C PHE A 93 -12.18 -12.77 0.05
N ALA A 94 -12.79 -12.18 -0.98
CA ALA A 94 -13.98 -11.34 -0.83
C ALA A 94 -15.14 -12.10 -0.15
N GLY A 95 -15.39 -13.35 -0.54
CA GLY A 95 -16.38 -14.21 0.09
C GLY A 95 -16.03 -14.64 1.52
N VAL A 96 -14.75 -14.66 1.90
CA VAL A 96 -14.32 -14.80 3.30
C VAL A 96 -14.71 -13.56 4.09
N LEU A 97 -14.42 -12.37 3.57
CA LEU A 97 -14.77 -11.11 4.23
C LEU A 97 -16.29 -10.98 4.43
N ASP A 98 -17.10 -11.34 3.44
CA ASP A 98 -18.57 -11.36 3.55
C ASP A 98 -19.03 -12.23 4.74
N ARG A 99 -18.46 -13.43 4.89
CA ARG A 99 -18.83 -14.36 5.98
C ARG A 99 -18.35 -13.85 7.34
N LEU A 100 -17.17 -13.23 7.39
CA LEU A 100 -16.65 -12.63 8.61
C LEU A 100 -17.53 -11.46 9.06
N GLU A 101 -17.97 -10.62 8.13
CA GLU A 101 -18.94 -9.56 8.41
C GLU A 101 -20.22 -10.08 9.03
N GLN A 102 -20.85 -11.08 8.40
CA GLN A 102 -22.09 -11.70 8.91
C GLN A 102 -21.91 -12.30 10.30
N ARG A 103 -20.80 -13.01 10.52
CA ARG A 103 -20.54 -13.72 11.78
C ARG A 103 -20.18 -12.78 12.93
N LEU A 104 -19.49 -11.68 12.62
CA LEU A 104 -19.00 -10.71 13.61
C LEU A 104 -19.91 -9.49 13.76
N GLY A 105 -21.00 -9.40 12.99
CA GLY A 105 -21.86 -8.22 12.96
C GLY A 105 -21.14 -6.97 12.43
N LEU A 106 -20.16 -7.15 11.54
CA LEU A 106 -19.38 -6.08 10.93
C LEU A 106 -19.91 -5.75 9.54
N ALA A 107 -19.46 -4.62 8.99
CA ALA A 107 -19.71 -4.25 7.61
C ALA A 107 -18.53 -3.47 7.03
N GLY A 108 -18.35 -3.54 5.72
CA GLY A 108 -17.39 -2.72 4.98
C GLY A 108 -15.93 -3.13 5.13
N LEU A 109 -15.65 -4.41 5.40
CA LEU A 109 -14.31 -4.97 5.34
C LEU A 109 -13.75 -4.84 3.92
N ARG A 110 -12.63 -4.15 3.81
CA ARG A 110 -11.89 -3.94 2.56
C ARG A 110 -10.53 -4.61 2.64
N PHE A 111 -9.91 -4.82 1.48
CA PHE A 111 -8.59 -5.42 1.41
C PHE A 111 -7.66 -4.74 0.41
N GLU A 112 -6.37 -4.94 0.61
CA GLU A 112 -5.28 -4.51 -0.27
C GLU A 112 -4.64 -5.76 -0.86
N MET A 113 -4.59 -5.85 -2.18
CA MET A 113 -3.94 -6.98 -2.85
C MET A 113 -2.43 -6.74 -2.97
N GLN A 114 -1.60 -7.76 -2.84
CA GLN A 114 -0.22 -7.69 -3.32
C GLN A 114 -0.12 -8.21 -4.75
N VAL A 115 0.43 -7.36 -5.62
CA VAL A 115 0.80 -7.66 -7.00
C VAL A 115 2.27 -8.04 -6.98
N GLU A 116 2.53 -9.33 -6.83
CA GLU A 116 3.89 -9.84 -6.62
C GLU A 116 4.16 -11.17 -7.34
N ALA A 117 3.18 -11.68 -8.06
CA ALA A 117 3.34 -12.80 -8.98
C ALA A 117 3.12 -12.31 -10.43
N PRO A 118 3.92 -12.77 -11.42
CA PRO A 118 3.72 -12.39 -12.82
C PRO A 118 2.31 -12.70 -13.34
N GLN A 119 1.70 -13.78 -12.83
CA GLN A 119 0.34 -14.19 -13.14
C GLN A 119 -0.68 -13.12 -12.74
N THR A 120 -0.45 -12.42 -11.62
CA THR A 120 -1.34 -11.36 -11.15
C THR A 120 -1.52 -10.27 -12.20
N LEU A 121 -0.44 -9.92 -12.91
CA LEU A 121 -0.45 -8.90 -13.96
C LEU A 121 -1.40 -9.26 -15.11
N GLY A 122 -1.60 -10.56 -15.38
CA GLY A 122 -2.39 -11.04 -16.50
C GLY A 122 -3.90 -10.79 -16.38
N PHE A 123 -4.40 -10.52 -15.17
CA PHE A 123 -5.84 -10.28 -14.94
C PHE A 123 -6.16 -8.91 -14.34
N LEU A 124 -5.17 -8.03 -14.13
CA LEU A 124 -5.44 -6.66 -13.69
C LEU A 124 -6.22 -5.88 -14.76
N ARG A 125 -7.36 -5.31 -14.35
CA ARG A 125 -8.24 -4.51 -15.23
C ARG A 125 -9.15 -3.59 -14.42
N ALA A 126 -9.70 -2.58 -15.09
CA ALA A 126 -10.49 -1.52 -14.45
C ALA A 126 -11.81 -2.02 -13.82
N GLU A 127 -12.34 -3.15 -14.31
CA GLU A 127 -13.59 -3.75 -13.83
C GLU A 127 -13.41 -4.55 -12.54
N LEU A 128 -12.18 -4.96 -12.21
CA LEU A 128 -11.87 -5.83 -11.08
C LEU A 128 -12.39 -5.29 -9.73
N PRO A 129 -12.23 -4.00 -9.39
CA PRO A 129 -12.76 -3.46 -8.13
C PRO A 129 -14.28 -3.55 -8.04
N GLY A 130 -14.99 -3.33 -9.16
CA GLY A 130 -16.44 -3.47 -9.25
C GLY A 130 -16.89 -4.92 -9.12
N ALA A 131 -16.17 -5.84 -9.77
CA ALA A 131 -16.41 -7.29 -9.65
C ALA A 131 -16.22 -7.81 -8.21
N LEU A 132 -15.35 -7.15 -7.44
CA LEU A 132 -15.09 -7.43 -6.02
C LEU A 132 -16.00 -6.63 -5.06
N GLY A 133 -17.11 -6.05 -5.57
CA GLY A 133 -18.08 -5.31 -4.76
C GLY A 133 -17.51 -4.05 -4.12
N GLY A 134 -16.47 -3.44 -4.70
CA GLY A 134 -15.80 -2.26 -4.16
C GLY A 134 -14.86 -2.55 -2.96
N ARG A 135 -14.65 -3.82 -2.61
CA ARG A 135 -13.82 -4.23 -1.46
C ARG A 135 -12.32 -3.98 -1.67
N LEU A 136 -11.85 -3.98 -2.91
CA LEU A 136 -10.45 -3.70 -3.23
C LEU A 136 -10.13 -2.23 -2.94
N ALA A 137 -9.24 -1.98 -1.98
CA ALA A 137 -8.85 -0.65 -1.54
C ALA A 137 -7.53 -0.18 -2.14
N ALA A 138 -6.55 -1.08 -2.22
CA ALA A 138 -5.25 -0.78 -2.82
C ALA A 138 -4.60 -2.00 -3.47
N ALA A 139 -3.62 -1.77 -4.32
CA ALA A 139 -2.73 -2.75 -4.90
C ALA A 139 -1.27 -2.41 -4.58
N HIS A 140 -0.59 -3.33 -3.91
CA HIS A 140 0.78 -3.16 -3.40
C HIS A 140 1.75 -3.95 -4.27
N PHE A 141 2.77 -3.30 -4.83
CA PHE A 141 3.75 -4.00 -5.65
C PHE A 141 4.78 -4.74 -4.77
N GLY A 142 4.86 -6.07 -4.91
CA GLY A 142 5.84 -6.90 -4.20
C GLY A 142 7.08 -7.15 -5.05
N VAL A 143 8.11 -6.32 -4.85
CA VAL A 143 9.35 -6.30 -5.66
C VAL A 143 10.07 -7.65 -5.65
N PHE A 144 10.31 -8.21 -4.47
CA PHE A 144 11.20 -9.37 -4.32
C PHE A 144 10.58 -10.65 -4.87
N ASP A 145 9.33 -10.93 -4.51
CA ASP A 145 8.59 -12.07 -5.06
C ASP A 145 8.45 -11.96 -6.59
N TYR A 146 8.12 -10.77 -7.10
CA TYR A 146 7.97 -10.57 -8.55
C TYR A 146 9.29 -10.77 -9.30
N THR A 147 10.35 -10.12 -8.84
CA THR A 147 11.67 -10.18 -9.51
C THR A 147 12.30 -11.58 -9.42
N ALA A 148 12.10 -12.28 -8.31
CA ALA A 148 12.48 -13.68 -8.18
C ALA A 148 11.67 -14.58 -9.13
N ALA A 149 10.35 -14.38 -9.23
CA ALA A 149 9.47 -15.20 -10.06
C ALA A 149 9.76 -15.06 -11.57
N ILE A 150 10.24 -13.90 -12.02
CA ILE A 150 10.68 -13.71 -13.42
C ILE A 150 12.16 -14.08 -13.65
N GLY A 151 12.84 -14.63 -12.64
CA GLY A 151 14.19 -15.17 -12.77
C GLY A 151 15.32 -14.13 -12.72
N LEU A 152 15.11 -12.95 -12.15
CA LEU A 152 16.21 -12.00 -11.96
C LEU A 152 17.21 -12.53 -10.91
N PRO A 153 18.52 -12.43 -11.19
CA PRO A 153 19.53 -12.79 -10.21
C PRO A 153 19.44 -11.86 -8.99
N PRO A 154 19.91 -12.30 -7.79
CA PRO A 154 19.73 -11.54 -6.56
C PRO A 154 20.19 -10.07 -6.60
N HIS A 155 21.25 -9.74 -7.35
CA HIS A 155 21.74 -8.36 -7.48
C HIS A 155 20.88 -7.45 -8.36
N GLU A 156 20.00 -8.04 -9.19
CA GLU A 156 19.01 -7.32 -10.02
C GLU A 156 17.61 -7.31 -9.39
N GLN A 157 17.41 -7.94 -8.22
CA GLN A 157 16.17 -7.84 -7.45
C GLN A 157 16.08 -6.49 -6.72
N ARG A 158 15.95 -5.43 -7.51
CA ARG A 158 15.94 -4.04 -7.05
C ARG A 158 14.69 -3.31 -7.52
N LEU A 159 14.22 -2.39 -6.69
CA LEU A 159 12.97 -1.66 -6.89
C LEU A 159 12.97 -0.81 -8.18
N ASP A 160 14.13 -0.32 -8.61
CA ASP A 160 14.37 0.48 -9.82
C ASP A 160 14.69 -0.36 -11.07
N HIS A 161 14.51 -1.68 -11.03
CA HIS A 161 14.70 -2.51 -12.22
C HIS A 161 13.60 -2.25 -13.28
N PRO A 162 13.89 -2.21 -14.59
CA PRO A 162 12.89 -1.95 -15.64
C PRO A 162 11.71 -2.93 -15.66
N ALA A 163 11.91 -4.19 -15.23
CA ALA A 163 10.81 -5.14 -15.05
C ALA A 163 9.79 -4.67 -13.99
N CYS A 164 10.27 -4.05 -12.91
CA CYS A 164 9.42 -3.42 -11.91
C CYS A 164 8.68 -2.21 -12.49
N ASP A 165 9.32 -1.42 -13.37
CA ASP A 165 8.66 -0.32 -14.09
C ASP A 165 7.50 -0.83 -14.96
N HIS A 166 7.72 -1.92 -15.69
CA HIS A 166 6.69 -2.57 -16.50
C HIS A 166 5.48 -2.98 -15.65
N ALA A 167 5.71 -3.69 -14.53
CA ALA A 167 4.64 -4.08 -13.61
C ALA A 167 3.90 -2.86 -13.03
N ARG A 168 4.64 -1.83 -12.62
CA ARG A 168 4.08 -0.57 -12.11
C ARG A 168 3.18 0.12 -13.14
N HIS A 169 3.59 0.19 -14.41
CA HIS A 169 2.76 0.78 -15.47
C HIS A 169 1.50 -0.02 -15.77
N LEU A 170 1.55 -1.35 -15.70
CA LEU A 170 0.35 -2.20 -15.84
C LEU A 170 -0.62 -1.96 -14.69
N MET A 171 -0.13 -1.93 -13.45
CA MET A 171 -0.96 -1.61 -12.27
C MET A 171 -1.60 -0.22 -12.39
N GLN A 172 -0.84 0.78 -12.84
CA GLN A 172 -1.36 2.12 -13.07
C GLN A 172 -2.45 2.14 -14.13
N THR A 173 -2.22 1.50 -15.26
CA THR A 173 -3.19 1.46 -16.35
C THR A 173 -4.47 0.74 -15.92
N ALA A 174 -4.34 -0.37 -15.19
CA ALA A 174 -5.48 -1.14 -14.72
C ALA A 174 -6.34 -0.40 -13.69
N PHE A 175 -5.73 0.40 -12.81
CA PHE A 175 -6.43 1.02 -11.67
C PHE A 175 -6.60 2.53 -11.76
N ALA A 176 -6.12 3.18 -12.82
CA ALA A 176 -6.36 4.60 -13.05
C ALA A 176 -7.86 4.92 -13.07
N GLY A 177 -8.30 5.82 -12.17
CA GLY A 177 -9.69 6.25 -12.10
C GLY A 177 -10.66 5.30 -11.41
N THR A 178 -10.20 4.13 -10.92
CA THR A 178 -11.08 3.16 -10.23
C THR A 178 -11.23 3.42 -8.73
N GLY A 179 -10.36 4.28 -8.16
CA GLY A 179 -10.29 4.53 -6.73
C GLY A 179 -9.46 3.50 -5.95
N VAL A 180 -8.92 2.48 -6.61
CA VAL A 180 -7.90 1.60 -6.01
C VAL A 180 -6.59 2.36 -5.93
N GLU A 181 -6.06 2.48 -4.72
CA GLU A 181 -4.78 3.13 -4.51
C GLU A 181 -3.61 2.22 -4.89
N LEU A 182 -2.49 2.80 -5.29
CA LEU A 182 -1.28 2.04 -5.58
C LEU A 182 -0.25 2.29 -4.49
N SER A 183 0.40 1.22 -4.04
CA SER A 183 1.55 1.30 -3.14
C SER A 183 2.72 0.58 -3.77
N ASP A 184 3.90 1.19 -3.73
CA ASP A 184 5.12 0.54 -4.19
C ASP A 184 5.73 -0.33 -3.08
N GLY A 185 6.68 -1.17 -3.46
CA GLY A 185 7.50 -1.94 -2.53
C GLY A 185 8.55 -1.08 -1.84
N SER A 186 9.57 -1.74 -1.31
CA SER A 186 10.65 -1.08 -0.57
C SER A 186 12.01 -1.65 -0.91
N LEU A 187 13.03 -1.05 -0.29
CA LEU A 187 14.38 -1.59 -0.20
C LEU A 187 14.45 -2.62 0.94
N ALA A 188 14.94 -3.83 0.68
CA ALA A 188 15.26 -4.82 1.71
C ALA A 188 16.69 -4.59 2.23
N ALA A 189 16.89 -3.51 2.98
CA ALA A 189 18.16 -3.22 3.64
C ALA A 189 17.95 -2.52 4.98
N ALA A 190 18.94 -2.66 5.85
CA ALA A 190 19.10 -1.92 7.09
C ALA A 190 20.49 -1.26 7.12
N PRO A 191 20.75 -0.29 8.00
CA PRO A 191 22.09 0.27 8.14
C PRO A 191 23.10 -0.84 8.49
N ALA A 192 24.29 -0.81 7.90
CA ALA A 192 25.33 -1.80 8.18
C ALA A 192 25.88 -1.67 9.62
N SER A 193 25.79 -0.48 10.19
CA SER A 193 26.10 -0.18 11.59
C SER A 193 25.39 1.12 12.02
N ASP A 194 25.52 1.49 13.30
CA ASP A 194 25.03 2.78 13.82
C ASP A 194 25.90 3.98 13.44
N ARG A 195 26.99 3.77 12.69
CA ARG A 195 27.83 4.87 12.22
C ARG A 195 27.04 5.76 11.26
N ALA A 196 27.19 7.07 11.42
CA ALA A 196 26.46 8.07 10.63
C ALA A 196 26.64 7.86 9.11
N GLU A 197 27.82 7.46 8.66
CA GLU A 197 28.08 7.18 7.24
C GLU A 197 27.23 6.04 6.66
N ASP A 198 27.02 4.97 7.42
CA ASP A 198 26.25 3.79 6.97
C ASP A 198 24.75 4.12 6.93
N VAL A 199 24.26 4.87 7.93
CA VAL A 199 22.88 5.38 7.96
C VAL A 199 22.63 6.33 6.79
N LEU A 200 23.54 7.29 6.54
CA LEU A 200 23.43 8.24 5.43
C LEU A 200 23.52 7.54 4.06
N ALA A 201 24.36 6.50 3.93
CA ALA A 201 24.44 5.70 2.72
C ALA A 201 23.10 5.00 2.42
N LEU A 202 22.48 4.37 3.43
CA LEU A 202 21.15 3.79 3.31
C LEU A 202 20.11 4.84 2.92
N TRP A 203 20.09 5.99 3.60
CA TRP A 203 19.12 7.06 3.33
C TRP A 203 19.24 7.60 1.90
N ARG A 204 20.46 7.80 1.38
CA ARG A 204 20.66 8.25 -0.01
C ARG A 204 20.11 7.24 -1.00
N ARG A 205 20.40 5.94 -0.80
CA ARG A 205 19.90 4.87 -1.67
C ARG A 205 18.37 4.78 -1.60
N HIS A 206 17.82 4.73 -0.40
CA HIS A 206 16.38 4.65 -0.18
C HIS A 206 15.65 5.87 -0.79
N ALA A 207 16.15 7.09 -0.55
CA ALA A 207 15.61 8.30 -1.15
C ALA A 207 15.63 8.27 -2.68
N GLY A 208 16.69 7.74 -3.30
CA GLY A 208 16.75 7.54 -4.75
C GLY A 208 15.60 6.66 -5.27
N LEU A 209 15.35 5.54 -4.60
CA LEU A 209 14.26 4.62 -4.93
C LEU A 209 12.87 5.24 -4.68
N VAL A 210 12.69 5.98 -3.58
CA VAL A 210 11.44 6.71 -3.33
C VAL A 210 11.16 7.74 -4.43
N ARG A 211 12.17 8.48 -4.89
CA ARG A 211 12.03 9.41 -6.02
C ARG A 211 11.66 8.68 -7.30
N HIS A 212 12.25 7.50 -7.54
CA HIS A 212 11.90 6.65 -8.69
C HIS A 212 10.42 6.29 -8.67
N SER A 213 9.92 5.74 -7.55
CA SER A 213 8.49 5.44 -7.38
C SER A 213 7.59 6.66 -7.61
N LEU A 214 7.95 7.81 -7.02
CA LEU A 214 7.20 9.06 -7.16
C LEU A 214 7.16 9.58 -8.61
N ALA A 215 8.27 9.51 -9.33
CA ALA A 215 8.35 9.89 -10.74
C ALA A 215 7.47 8.98 -11.62
N HIS A 216 7.29 7.72 -11.21
CA HIS A 216 6.36 6.78 -11.81
C HIS A 216 4.95 6.87 -11.22
N GLY A 217 4.58 7.89 -10.44
CA GLY A 217 3.21 8.10 -9.94
C GLY A 217 2.79 7.21 -8.75
N PHE A 218 3.74 6.55 -8.08
CA PHE A 218 3.50 5.82 -6.84
C PHE A 218 3.82 6.72 -5.64
N HIS A 219 2.77 7.24 -5.00
CA HIS A 219 2.88 8.24 -3.93
C HIS A 219 2.96 7.67 -2.51
N GLN A 220 2.86 6.35 -2.38
CA GLN A 220 3.04 5.63 -1.11
C GLN A 220 3.78 4.33 -1.39
N GLY A 221 4.45 3.82 -0.37
CA GLY A 221 5.26 2.61 -0.48
C GLY A 221 5.57 2.02 0.88
N TRP A 222 6.18 0.84 0.87
CA TRP A 222 6.54 0.13 2.10
C TRP A 222 7.89 0.60 2.63
N ASP A 223 8.11 0.39 3.93
CA ASP A 223 9.39 0.63 4.61
C ASP A 223 9.72 -0.63 5.44
N MET A 224 10.82 -1.31 5.09
CA MET A 224 11.23 -2.57 5.74
C MET A 224 12.05 -2.38 7.02
N HIS A 225 12.48 -1.15 7.31
CA HIS A 225 13.29 -0.81 8.47
C HIS A 225 12.92 0.58 9.00
N PRO A 226 12.86 0.82 10.33
CA PRO A 226 12.50 2.13 10.89
C PRO A 226 13.37 3.30 10.40
N ALA A 227 14.64 3.02 10.09
CA ALA A 227 15.54 4.04 9.52
C ALA A 227 15.07 4.58 8.16
N HIS A 228 14.20 3.87 7.43
CA HIS A 228 13.67 4.35 6.16
C HIS A 228 12.73 5.54 6.33
N LEU A 229 12.05 5.66 7.48
CA LEU A 229 11.04 6.69 7.73
C LEU A 229 11.58 8.09 7.45
N VAL A 230 12.77 8.42 7.96
CA VAL A 230 13.38 9.75 7.75
C VAL A 230 13.55 10.05 6.27
N SER A 231 14.19 9.14 5.53
CA SER A 231 14.39 9.29 4.09
C SER A 231 13.10 9.26 3.27
N ARG A 232 12.07 8.49 3.69
CA ARG A 232 10.74 8.45 3.08
C ARG A 232 10.06 9.82 3.20
N PHE A 233 9.89 10.32 4.42
CA PHE A 233 9.21 11.59 4.68
C PHE A 233 9.95 12.75 4.02
N ALA A 234 11.27 12.85 4.21
CA ALA A 234 12.07 13.91 3.60
C ALA A 234 11.94 13.91 2.07
N THR A 235 11.98 12.74 1.43
CA THR A 235 11.90 12.63 -0.04
C THR A 235 10.50 12.95 -0.57
N VAL A 236 9.45 12.42 0.07
CA VAL A 236 8.05 12.66 -0.35
C VAL A 236 7.68 14.13 -0.20
N HIS A 237 8.02 14.76 0.93
CA HIS A 237 7.77 16.18 1.16
C HIS A 237 8.56 17.03 0.15
N ALA A 238 9.86 16.77 -0.01
CA ALA A 238 10.68 17.51 -0.98
C ALA A 238 10.14 17.37 -2.41
N PHE A 239 9.69 16.19 -2.82
CA PHE A 239 9.13 15.96 -4.15
C PHE A 239 7.85 16.77 -4.41
N HIS A 240 6.92 16.79 -3.45
CA HIS A 240 5.67 17.53 -3.59
C HIS A 240 5.85 19.05 -3.46
N LEU A 241 6.80 19.50 -2.65
CA LEU A 241 7.08 20.91 -2.45
C LEU A 241 7.96 21.53 -3.54
N ALA A 242 8.74 20.72 -4.28
CA ALA A 242 9.72 21.21 -5.26
C ALA A 242 9.15 22.14 -6.34
N HIS A 243 7.87 21.99 -6.68
CA HIS A 243 7.19 22.77 -7.72
C HIS A 243 5.94 23.49 -7.21
N TYR A 244 5.79 23.61 -5.88
CA TYR A 244 4.57 24.14 -5.27
C TYR A 244 4.20 25.53 -5.79
N ASP A 245 5.11 26.51 -5.67
CA ASP A 245 4.84 27.89 -6.09
C ASP A 245 4.55 27.98 -7.59
N ALA A 246 5.34 27.30 -8.42
CA ALA A 246 5.15 27.26 -9.87
C ALA A 246 3.79 26.64 -10.26
N TYR A 247 3.35 25.58 -9.57
CA TYR A 247 2.03 24.98 -9.81
C TYR A 247 0.90 25.89 -9.35
N ARG A 248 1.04 26.59 -8.22
CA ARG A 248 0.06 27.57 -7.73
C ARG A 248 -0.13 28.71 -8.71
N GLU A 249 0.97 29.29 -9.19
CA GLU A 249 0.93 30.39 -10.17
C GLU A 249 0.24 29.96 -11.47
N ARG A 250 0.52 28.75 -11.95
CA ARG A 250 -0.12 28.22 -13.17
C ARG A 250 -1.62 28.02 -13.00
N VAL A 251 -2.07 27.44 -11.88
CA VAL A 251 -3.50 27.26 -11.59
C VAL A 251 -4.20 28.62 -11.51
N ARG A 252 -3.63 29.57 -10.76
CA ARG A 252 -4.17 30.93 -10.64
C ARG A 252 -4.28 31.63 -12.00
N ALA A 253 -3.21 31.60 -12.80
CA ALA A 253 -3.20 32.22 -14.12
C ALA A 253 -4.19 31.57 -15.09
N TRP A 254 -4.48 30.27 -14.92
CA TRP A 254 -5.52 29.58 -15.68
C TRP A 254 -6.93 30.06 -15.28
N GLU A 255 -7.21 30.19 -13.99
CA GLU A 255 -8.49 30.70 -13.47
C GLU A 255 -8.77 32.13 -13.95
N GLU A 256 -7.80 33.04 -13.77
CA GLU A 256 -7.91 34.45 -14.19
C GLU A 256 -8.19 34.59 -15.70
N ARG A 257 -7.52 33.80 -16.54
CA ARG A 257 -7.75 33.83 -18.00
C ARG A 257 -9.12 33.27 -18.39
N ARG A 258 -9.57 32.22 -17.71
CA ARG A 258 -10.89 31.63 -17.94
C ARG A 258 -12.00 32.62 -17.59
N GLU A 259 -11.86 33.37 -16.49
CA GLU A 259 -12.79 34.43 -16.10
C GLU A 259 -12.80 35.60 -17.10
N ALA A 260 -11.63 35.96 -17.65
CA ALA A 260 -11.49 37.02 -18.63
C ALA A 260 -11.95 36.65 -20.06
N GLY A 261 -12.46 35.43 -20.29
CA GLY A 261 -12.89 34.96 -21.61
C GLY A 261 -11.74 34.74 -22.61
N GLY A 262 -10.50 34.66 -22.13
CA GLY A 262 -9.30 34.44 -22.95
C GLY A 262 -9.09 32.99 -23.36
N GLY A 263 -8.28 32.77 -24.39
CA GLY A 263 -7.84 31.43 -24.79
C GLY A 263 -7.00 30.76 -23.69
N VAL A 264 -7.26 29.47 -23.45
CA VAL A 264 -6.59 28.68 -22.41
C VAL A 264 -5.33 28.02 -23.00
N MET A 265 -4.16 28.19 -22.36
CA MET A 265 -2.90 27.50 -22.77
C MET A 265 -2.72 26.10 -22.14
N ASP A 266 -3.18 25.90 -20.90
CA ASP A 266 -3.08 24.60 -20.21
C ASP A 266 -4.38 23.79 -20.41
N GLU A 267 -4.25 22.55 -20.90
CA GLU A 267 -5.40 21.65 -21.05
C GLU A 267 -6.10 21.40 -19.70
N PRO A 268 -7.43 21.24 -19.65
CA PRO A 268 -8.16 20.95 -18.41
C PRO A 268 -7.62 19.72 -17.65
N ALA A 269 -7.09 18.73 -18.37
CA ALA A 269 -6.41 17.57 -17.79
C ALA A 269 -5.16 17.97 -16.99
N THR A 270 -4.36 18.89 -17.52
CA THR A 270 -3.16 19.43 -16.86
C THR A 270 -3.52 20.24 -15.62
N VAL A 271 -4.59 21.02 -15.63
CA VAL A 271 -5.02 21.75 -14.42
C VAL A 271 -5.51 20.82 -13.33
N LYS A 272 -6.16 19.71 -13.70
CA LYS A 272 -6.56 18.67 -12.75
C LYS A 272 -5.35 18.02 -12.07
N THR A 273 -4.26 17.75 -12.81
CA THR A 273 -3.04 17.17 -12.23
C THR A 273 -2.28 18.19 -11.37
N LEU A 274 -2.19 19.46 -11.80
CA LEU A 274 -1.64 20.54 -10.97
C LEU A 274 -2.40 20.69 -9.66
N SER A 275 -3.73 20.73 -9.71
CA SER A 275 -4.58 20.83 -8.50
C SER A 275 -4.39 19.62 -7.58
N ALA A 276 -4.25 18.42 -8.14
CA ALA A 276 -3.96 17.23 -7.35
C ALA A 276 -2.57 17.27 -6.70
N ALA A 277 -1.56 17.78 -7.41
CA ALA A 277 -0.22 17.97 -6.88
C ALA A 277 -0.20 19.01 -5.73
N LEU A 278 -0.92 20.12 -5.88
CA LEU A 278 -1.07 21.14 -4.85
C LEU A 278 -1.71 20.56 -3.58
N ARG A 279 -2.82 19.81 -3.69
CA ARG A 279 -3.43 19.16 -2.53
C ARG A 279 -2.49 18.22 -1.77
N ARG A 280 -1.56 17.55 -2.48
CA ARG A 280 -0.55 16.70 -1.83
C ARG A 280 0.53 17.53 -1.13
N ALA A 281 0.94 18.64 -1.75
CA ALA A 281 1.89 19.57 -1.17
C ALA A 281 1.32 20.29 0.06
N ASP A 282 0.05 20.71 0.02
CA ASP A 282 -0.64 21.31 1.16
C ASP A 282 -0.73 20.36 2.36
N ALA A 283 -0.89 19.06 2.12
CA ALA A 283 -0.86 18.04 3.17
C ALA A 283 0.54 17.77 3.75
N ALA A 284 1.59 18.31 3.12
CA ALA A 284 2.98 18.18 3.55
C ALA A 284 3.51 19.43 4.28
N LEU A 285 2.74 20.53 4.29
CA LEU A 285 2.97 21.77 5.03
C LEU A 285 2.33 21.71 6.42
#